data_AF-A0A0K0SVC2-F1
#
_entry.id   AF-A0A0K0SVC2-F1
#
_cell.length_a   1.000
_cell.length_b   1.000
_cell.length_c   1.000
_cell.angle_alpha   90.00
_cell.angle_beta   90.00
_cell.angle_gamma   90.00
#
_symmetry.space_group_name_H-M   'P 1'
#
loop_
_entity.id
_entity.type
_entity.pdbx_description
1 polymer ?
#
loop_
_entity_poly.entity_id
_entity_poly.type
_entity_poly.pdbx_seq_one_letter_code
_entity_poly.pdbx_strand_id
1 'polypeptide(L)'
;MPNYKVSLQAKNEGLSYEDESGTYRFNLSRKNKTWIVHLPPTKGNNYVTHPLSNQEQELLYPRISKYLSRIWWFGVWPVNYEVQFGV
;
A
#
# COMPACT_ATOMS: atom_id res chain seq x y z
N MET A 1 12.54 3.92 -15.64
CA MET A 1 11.24 3.90 -14.95
C MET A 1 11.45 3.20 -13.60
N PRO A 2 10.72 3.53 -12.52
CA PRO A 2 10.86 2.78 -11.28
C PRO A 2 10.60 1.28 -11.53
N ASN A 3 11.46 0.39 -11.02
CA ASN A 3 11.32 -1.07 -11.12
C ASN A 3 10.22 -1.61 -10.18
N TYR A 4 9.20 -0.81 -9.90
CA TYR A 4 8.09 -1.19 -9.05
C TYR A 4 6.79 -0.51 -9.49
N LYS A 5 5.67 -1.13 -9.13
CA LYS A 5 4.32 -0.61 -9.39
C LYS A 5 3.51 -0.67 -8.10
N VAL A 6 2.79 0.41 -7.81
CA VAL A 6 1.82 0.48 -6.70
C VAL A 6 0.44 0.75 -7.29
N SER A 7 -0.55 -0.04 -6.90
CA SER A 7 -1.92 0.11 -7.40
C SER A 7 -2.96 -0.20 -6.32
N LEU A 8 -4.05 0.56 -6.31
CA LEU A 8 -5.24 0.19 -5.55
C LEU A 8 -5.96 -0.97 -6.23
N GLN A 9 -6.41 -1.93 -5.43
CA GLN A 9 -7.30 -2.99 -5.88
C GLN A 9 -8.76 -2.52 -5.83
N ALA A 10 -9.64 -3.33 -6.43
CA ALA A 10 -11.08 -3.05 -6.48
C ALA A 10 -11.64 -2.70 -5.09
N LYS A 11 -12.61 -1.77 -5.08
CA LYS A 11 -13.22 -1.20 -3.86
C LYS A 11 -12.29 -0.39 -2.96
N ASN A 12 -11.00 -0.26 -3.30
CA ASN A 12 -10.00 0.48 -2.51
C ASN A 12 -9.80 -0.09 -1.10
N GLU A 13 -10.12 -1.36 -0.93
CA GLU A 13 -9.93 -2.13 0.31
C GLU A 13 -8.60 -2.88 0.29
N GLY A 14 -7.82 -2.76 -0.79
CA GLY A 14 -6.52 -3.39 -0.93
C GLY A 14 -5.55 -2.61 -1.80
N LEU A 15 -4.27 -2.90 -1.62
CA LEU A 15 -3.16 -2.32 -2.36
C LEU A 15 -2.22 -3.42 -2.81
N SER A 16 -1.86 -3.40 -4.09
CA SER A 16 -0.81 -4.23 -4.66
C SER A 16 0.45 -3.40 -4.83
N TYR A 17 1.55 -3.94 -4.34
CA TYR A 17 2.90 -3.48 -4.65
C TYR A 17 3.62 -4.62 -5.39
N GLU A 18 4.20 -4.32 -6.55
CA GLU A 18 4.90 -5.29 -7.40
C GLU A 18 6.31 -4.79 -7.68
N ASP A 19 7.31 -5.62 -7.43
CA ASP A 19 8.69 -5.40 -7.89
C ASP A 19 9.37 -6.72 -8.27
N GLU A 20 10.68 -6.68 -8.52
CA GLU A 20 11.50 -7.85 -8.89
C GLU A 20 11.46 -8.97 -7.84
N SER A 21 11.18 -8.66 -6.57
CA SER A 21 11.06 -9.64 -5.48
C SER A 21 9.67 -10.28 -5.40
N GLY A 22 8.72 -9.80 -6.19
CA GLY A 22 7.36 -10.34 -6.33
C GLY A 22 6.26 -9.34 -5.96
N THR A 23 5.04 -9.86 -5.84
CA THR A 23 3.85 -9.07 -5.52
C THR A 23 3.51 -9.16 -4.04
N TYR A 24 3.44 -8.00 -3.39
CA TYR A 24 2.93 -7.80 -2.04
C TYR A 24 1.50 -7.25 -2.13
N ARG A 25 0.59 -7.77 -1.30
CA ARG A 25 -0.79 -7.30 -1.23
C ARG A 25 -1.14 -6.96 0.21
N PHE A 26 -1.62 -5.75 0.40
CA PHE A 26 -2.02 -5.19 1.68
C PHE A 26 -3.51 -4.99 1.70
N ASN A 27 -4.16 -5.27 2.84
CA ASN A 27 -5.51 -4.78 3.08
C ASN A 27 -5.42 -3.30 3.48
N LEU A 28 -6.40 -2.52 3.03
CA LEU A 28 -6.52 -1.11 3.35
C LEU A 28 -7.85 -0.86 4.04
N SER A 29 -7.83 0.03 5.03
CA SER A 29 -9.02 0.75 5.43
C SER A 29 -8.78 2.25 5.39
N ARG A 30 -9.86 3.02 5.34
CA ARG A 30 -9.80 4.47 5.34
C ARG A 30 -10.70 5.01 6.43
N LYS A 31 -10.14 5.85 7.29
CA LYS A 31 -10.88 6.59 8.32
C LYS A 31 -10.61 8.07 8.11
N ASN A 32 -11.65 8.84 7.75
CA ASN A 32 -11.52 10.26 7.41
C ASN A 32 -10.46 10.52 6.31
N LYS A 33 -9.40 11.26 6.66
CA LYS A 33 -8.26 11.59 5.80
C LYS A 33 -7.03 10.69 6.05
N THR A 34 -7.23 9.53 6.68
CA THR A 34 -6.14 8.61 7.02
C THR A 34 -6.36 7.26 6.34
N TRP A 35 -5.35 6.80 5.61
CA TRP A 35 -5.23 5.44 5.14
C TRP A 35 -4.56 4.59 6.20
N ILE A 36 -5.13 3.42 6.48
CA ILE A 36 -4.58 2.42 7.38
C ILE A 36 -4.20 1.22 6.51
N VAL A 37 -2.90 0.94 6.45
CA VAL A 37 -2.32 -0.20 5.75
C VAL A 37 -2.14 -1.33 6.75
N HIS A 38 -2.97 -2.36 6.62
CA HIS A 38 -2.99 -3.49 7.54
C HIS A 38 -1.79 -4.40 7.30
N LEU A 39 -1.20 -4.85 8.40
CA LEU A 39 -0.07 -5.77 8.42
C LEU A 39 -0.44 -7.05 9.18
N PRO A 40 0.21 -8.18 8.87
CA PRO A 40 1.16 -8.39 7.77
C PRO A 40 0.48 -8.43 6.38
N PRO A 41 1.21 -8.09 5.30
CA PRO A 41 0.73 -8.32 3.94
C PRO A 41 0.73 -9.81 3.57
N THR A 42 0.18 -10.10 2.40
CA THR A 42 0.38 -11.38 1.71
C THR A 42 1.35 -11.22 0.56
N LYS A 43 2.12 -12.26 0.24
CA LYS A 43 3.12 -12.24 -0.86
C LYS A 43 2.92 -13.41 -1.83
N GLY A 44 3.16 -13.14 -3.12
CA GLY A 44 3.17 -14.14 -4.20
C GLY A 44 1.78 -14.58 -4.66
N ASN A 45 1.73 -15.63 -5.49
CA ASN A 45 0.48 -16.08 -6.15
C ASN A 45 -0.46 -16.84 -5.22
N ASN A 46 0.07 -17.39 -4.11
CA ASN A 46 -0.70 -18.17 -3.15
C ASN A 46 -1.18 -17.34 -1.95
N TYR A 47 -1.02 -16.01 -1.99
CA TYR A 47 -1.49 -15.10 -0.93
C TYR A 47 -1.01 -15.49 0.47
N VAL A 48 0.22 -15.99 0.58
CA VAL A 48 0.78 -16.42 1.85
C VAL A 48 1.09 -15.21 2.71
N THR A 49 0.67 -15.24 3.98
CA THR A 49 1.00 -14.22 4.96
C THR A 49 2.52 -14.06 5.08
N HIS A 50 3.01 -12.84 4.88
CA HIS A 50 4.44 -12.53 4.84
C HIS A 50 4.77 -11.37 5.80
N PRO A 51 5.26 -11.67 7.01
CA PRO A 51 5.78 -10.65 7.91
C PRO A 51 6.95 -9.91 7.28
N LEU A 52 6.86 -8.59 7.18
CA LEU A 52 7.90 -7.78 6.57
C LEU A 52 9.12 -7.67 7.48
N SER A 53 10.29 -7.95 6.93
CA SER A 53 11.58 -7.62 7.54
C SER A 53 11.79 -6.11 7.60
N ASN A 54 12.68 -5.64 8.48
CA ASN A 54 12.99 -4.20 8.61
C ASN A 54 13.41 -3.57 7.27
N GLN A 55 14.21 -4.30 6.46
CA GLN A 55 14.63 -3.84 5.13
C GLN A 55 13.44 -3.68 4.16
N GLU A 56 12.50 -4.63 4.18
CA GLU A 56 11.30 -4.53 3.36
C GLU A 56 10.41 -3.37 3.83
N GLN A 57 10.30 -3.13 5.13
CA GLN A 57 9.53 -2.00 5.67
C GLN A 57 10.12 -0.65 5.23
N GLU A 58 11.43 -0.48 5.38
CA GLU A 58 12.15 0.73 4.95
C GLU A 58 12.00 0.99 3.45
N LEU A 59 11.86 -0.06 2.64
CA LEU A 59 11.67 0.04 1.21
C LEU A 59 10.21 0.30 0.81
N LEU A 60 9.26 -0.43 1.40
CA LEU A 60 7.84 -0.42 1.00
C LEU A 60 7.08 0.78 1.56
N TYR A 61 7.28 1.10 2.84
CA TYR A 61 6.48 2.13 3.53
C TYR A 61 6.56 3.51 2.87
N PRO A 62 7.74 4.08 2.54
CA PRO A 62 7.79 5.39 1.90
C PRO A 62 7.17 5.37 0.49
N ARG A 63 7.27 4.25 -0.24
CA ARG A 63 6.71 4.10 -1.60
C ARG A 63 5.19 4.04 -1.56
N ILE A 64 4.63 3.21 -0.67
CA ILE A 64 3.20 3.07 -0.46
C ILE A 64 2.60 4.38 0.08
N SER A 65 3.27 5.00 1.07
CA SER A 65 2.82 6.27 1.65
C SER A 65 2.78 7.39 0.60
N LYS A 66 3.81 7.50 -0.24
CA LYS A 66 3.84 8.49 -1.34
C LYS A 66 2.72 8.27 -2.35
N TYR A 67 2.35 7.02 -2.61
CA TYR A 67 1.26 6.69 -3.52
C TYR A 67 -0.11 7.04 -2.91
N LEU A 68 -0.38 6.57 -1.69
CA LEU A 68 -1.66 6.77 -1.00
C LEU A 68 -1.92 8.24 -0.61
N SER A 69 -0.88 8.98 -0.22
CA SER A 69 -1.00 10.41 0.11
C SER A 69 -1.37 11.28 -1.09
N ARG A 70 -1.14 10.79 -2.32
CA ARG A 70 -1.34 11.54 -3.57
C ARG A 70 -2.52 11.04 -4.40
N ILE A 71 -3.23 10.02 -3.94
CA ILE A 71 -4.31 9.44 -4.73
C ILE A 71 -5.49 10.41 -4.80
N TRP A 72 -5.90 10.77 -6.01
CA TRP A 72 -7.02 11.69 -6.25
C TRP A 72 -8.32 10.91 -6.22
N TRP A 73 -9.17 11.20 -5.24
CA TRP A 73 -10.52 10.68 -5.21
C TRP A 73 -11.48 11.66 -5.90
N PHE A 74 -12.18 11.17 -6.93
CA PHE A 74 -13.29 11.85 -7.61
C PHE A 74 -13.00 13.24 -8.22
N GLY A 75 -11.75 13.56 -8.55
CA GLY A 75 -11.42 14.84 -9.21
C GLY A 75 -11.62 16.09 -8.35
N VAL A 76 -11.78 15.94 -7.03
CA VAL A 76 -12.03 17.06 -6.10
C VAL A 76 -10.82 17.24 -5.18
N TRP A 77 -9.91 18.13 -5.59
CA TRP A 77 -8.71 18.63 -4.88
C TRP A 77 -7.73 17.58 -4.31
N PRO A 78 -6.40 17.83 -4.35
CA PRO A 78 -5.44 16.98 -3.66
C PRO A 78 -5.70 17.03 -2.14
N VAL A 79 -6.27 15.96 -1.60
CA VAL A 79 -6.37 15.76 -0.15
C VAL A 79 -5.03 15.17 0.30
N ASN A 80 -4.32 15.86 1.19
CA ASN A 80 -3.18 15.28 1.87
C ASN A 80 -3.69 14.20 2.82
N TYR A 81 -3.63 12.95 2.38
CA TYR A 81 -3.97 11.82 3.23
C TYR A 81 -2.78 11.44 4.12
N GLU A 82 -3.05 11.25 5.40
CA GLU A 82 -2.12 10.57 6.31
C GLU A 82 -2.10 9.07 5.99
N VAL A 83 -0.97 8.42 6.23
CA VAL A 83 -0.80 6.98 6.00
C VAL A 83 -0.20 6.36 7.25
N GLN A 84 -0.89 5.38 7.80
CA GLN A 84 -0.49 4.62 8.98
C GLN A 84 -0.30 3.16 8.59
N PHE A 85 0.74 2.53 9.13
CA PHE A 85 1.05 1.11 8.94
C PHE A 85 0.85 0.39 10.27
N GLY A 86 -0.02 -0.61 10.31
CA GLY A 86 -0.36 -1.31 11.55
C GLY A 86 -1.81 -1.79 11.57
N VAL A 87 -2.20 -2.34 12.72
CA VAL A 87 -3.56 -2.76 13.05
C VAL A 87 -4.14 -1.79 14.09
#